data_AF-A0A7Z7FR96-F1
#
_entry.id   AF-A0A7Z7FR96-F1
#
_cell.length_a   1.000
_cell.length_b   1.000
_cell.length_c   1.000
_cell.angle_alpha   90.00
_cell.angle_beta   90.00
_cell.angle_gamma   90.00
#
_symmetry.space_group_name_H-M   'P 1'
#
loop_
_entity.id
_entity.type
_entity.pdbx_description
1 polymer ?
#
loop_
_entity_poly.entity_id
_entity_poly.type
_entity_poly.pdbx_seq_one_letter_code
_entity_poly.pdbx_strand_id
1 'polypeptide(L)'
;MSTPERDFSFQEAAFFFFFFGLGEFPERHVFARVSRIDQIGAGPLARSVIEFDTVTADAGDQAADWIKSAAPEHDADFGLLRLTTTPSKFAKFANDIVDVQPGFWFHLELNPNQSAEGMRAWFAGSTPLGFTAFSKGRVVKGERLVSSIDPAPRPASLGAASVPALALPSAIAAVCRIPQRLSRLSAQDVLTRVPQADKVLVHDVGQGSFTTLLREGRPCLHFDVGAPTAFNAKGARSVPFTVDLDARVPIVLSHWDWDHFHAAFQIQSLRRCRWIVPDQILGPGAARLARGLADARRLYMWSGGSSSFNVGDLGECTGLGRNGTGLAMRASLLDGRSILLAGDADYNSLPFGTLQFDGLVATHHGGRAHSVFSMPPTPIGRSSYVISYGASNVYRHPHDEALTLHSNVGWAGPVRTASFDGIARGDRVL
;
A
#
# COMPACT_ATOMS: atom_id res chain seq x y z
N MET A 1 -42.11 20.30 21.29
CA MET A 1 -41.93 18.85 21.47
C MET A 1 -42.36 18.22 20.15
N SER A 2 -41.55 17.55 19.35
CA SER A 2 -40.41 16.66 19.61
C SER A 2 -39.38 16.75 18.47
N THR A 3 -38.11 16.76 18.82
CA THR A 3 -36.98 16.43 17.93
C THR A 3 -37.04 14.96 17.53
N PRO A 4 -36.74 14.57 16.27
CA PRO A 4 -36.40 13.19 15.97
C PRO A 4 -34.95 12.95 16.38
N GLU A 5 -34.75 11.97 17.25
CA GLU A 5 -33.47 11.50 17.74
C GLU A 5 -32.57 11.05 16.58
N ARG A 6 -31.33 11.51 16.66
CA ARG A 6 -30.19 10.95 15.94
C ARG A 6 -29.78 9.70 16.70
N ASP A 7 -29.76 8.55 16.04
CA ASP A 7 -28.84 7.48 16.41
C ASP A 7 -28.60 6.57 15.21
N PHE A 8 -27.45 6.77 14.57
CA PHE A 8 -26.84 5.80 13.68
C PHE A 8 -25.32 5.87 13.89
N SER A 9 -24.85 5.52 15.11
CA SER A 9 -23.52 4.95 15.27
C SER A 9 -23.67 3.43 15.20
N PHE A 10 -23.51 2.86 14.01
CA PHE A 10 -23.32 1.42 13.90
C PHE A 10 -21.87 1.13 14.32
N GLN A 11 -21.66 0.74 15.58
CA GLN A 11 -20.46 0.01 15.93
C GLN A 11 -20.57 -1.39 15.30
N GLU A 12 -20.05 -1.58 14.10
CA GLU A 12 -19.74 -2.93 13.62
C GLU A 12 -18.49 -3.40 14.37
N ALA A 13 -18.70 -4.22 15.40
CA ALA A 13 -17.64 -5.06 15.94
C ALA A 13 -17.30 -6.11 14.87
N ALA A 14 -16.34 -5.80 14.01
CA ALA A 14 -15.83 -6.79 13.08
C ALA A 14 -14.96 -7.79 13.86
N PHE A 15 -15.56 -8.93 14.22
CA PHE A 15 -14.85 -10.05 14.84
C PHE A 15 -14.02 -10.78 13.77
N PHE A 16 -12.80 -10.33 13.54
CA PHE A 16 -11.78 -10.98 12.73
C PHE A 16 -11.07 -12.13 13.43
N PHE A 17 -11.25 -13.33 12.88
CA PHE A 17 -10.16 -14.28 12.84
C PHE A 17 -9.38 -14.05 11.55
N PHE A 18 -8.12 -13.67 11.68
CA PHE A 18 -7.17 -13.78 10.57
C PHE A 18 -6.91 -15.27 10.29
N PHE A 19 -7.82 -15.93 9.57
CA PHE A 19 -7.62 -17.30 9.11
C PHE A 19 -6.66 -17.29 7.91
N PHE A 20 -5.37 -17.36 8.21
CA PHE A 20 -4.36 -17.55 7.19
C PHE A 20 -4.18 -19.05 6.89
N GLY A 21 -4.62 -19.47 5.70
CA GLY A 21 -4.60 -20.86 5.25
C GLY A 21 -3.56 -21.15 4.17
N LEU A 22 -3.40 -22.44 3.86
CA LEU A 22 -2.73 -22.88 2.64
C LEU A 22 -3.78 -22.95 1.52
N GLY A 23 -3.57 -22.19 0.44
CA GLY A 23 -4.40 -22.28 -0.77
C GLY A 23 -3.86 -23.32 -1.75
N GLU A 24 -4.55 -23.48 -2.88
CA GLU A 24 -4.03 -24.19 -4.05
C GLU A 24 -3.22 -23.24 -4.94
N PHE A 25 -2.17 -23.74 -5.58
CA PHE A 25 -1.38 -22.96 -6.54
C PHE A 25 -2.00 -23.13 -7.92
N PRO A 26 -2.33 -22.05 -8.64
CA PRO A 26 -3.04 -22.18 -9.91
C PRO A 26 -2.09 -22.65 -11.02
N GLU A 27 -2.63 -23.41 -11.96
CA GLU A 27 -2.02 -23.70 -13.26
C GLU A 27 -2.67 -22.80 -14.31
N ARG A 28 -2.01 -21.69 -14.66
CA ARG A 28 -2.55 -20.70 -15.61
C ARG A 28 -1.50 -19.68 -16.05
N HIS A 29 -1.87 -18.88 -17.04
CA HIS A 29 -1.13 -17.68 -17.41
C HIS A 29 -1.66 -16.45 -16.68
N VAL A 30 -0.77 -15.50 -16.36
CA VAL A 30 -1.17 -14.23 -15.73
C VAL A 30 -0.50 -13.02 -16.38
N PHE A 31 -1.25 -11.93 -16.45
CA PHE A 31 -0.71 -10.59 -16.62
C PHE A 31 -0.32 -10.07 -15.23
N ALA A 32 0.97 -9.84 -15.02
CA ALA A 32 1.55 -9.54 -13.72
C ALA A 32 2.27 -8.19 -13.75
N ARG A 33 1.76 -7.22 -12.99
CA ARG A 33 2.43 -5.92 -12.81
C ARG A 33 3.28 -5.95 -11.56
N VAL A 34 4.56 -5.59 -11.66
CA VAL A 34 5.44 -5.43 -10.51
C VAL A 34 4.88 -4.34 -9.61
N SER A 35 4.48 -4.73 -8.41
CA SER A 35 4.01 -3.84 -7.36
C SER A 35 5.20 -3.31 -6.57
N ARG A 36 6.06 -4.20 -6.08
CA ARG A 36 7.17 -3.84 -5.19
C ARG A 36 8.38 -4.74 -5.42
N ILE A 37 9.57 -4.21 -5.14
CA ILE A 37 10.83 -4.95 -5.11
C ILE A 37 11.56 -4.62 -3.82
N ASP A 38 11.80 -5.63 -2.98
CA ASP A 38 12.54 -5.48 -1.73
C ASP A 38 13.81 -6.31 -1.75
N GLN A 39 14.95 -5.71 -1.43
CA GLN A 39 16.20 -6.45 -1.31
C GLN A 39 16.30 -7.14 0.07
N ILE A 40 16.60 -8.44 0.06
CA ILE A 40 16.93 -9.24 1.22
C ILE A 40 18.45 -9.46 1.28
N GLY A 41 19.07 -8.83 2.27
CA GLY A 41 20.50 -8.95 2.57
C GLY A 41 21.37 -8.01 1.74
N ALA A 42 22.68 -8.07 1.96
CA ALA A 42 23.68 -7.23 1.28
C ALA A 42 24.63 -8.09 0.41
N GLY A 43 25.23 -7.46 -0.61
CA GLY A 43 26.24 -8.09 -1.46
C GLY A 43 25.71 -8.74 -2.75
N PRO A 44 26.60 -9.35 -3.56
CA PRO A 44 26.29 -9.81 -4.93
C PRO A 44 25.35 -11.02 -4.98
N LEU A 45 25.15 -11.71 -3.85
CA LEU A 45 24.21 -12.83 -3.71
C LEU A 45 22.90 -12.41 -3.01
N ALA A 46 22.72 -11.11 -2.75
CA ALA A 46 21.49 -10.59 -2.20
C ALA A 46 20.32 -10.99 -3.11
N ARG A 47 19.25 -11.43 -2.48
CA ARG A 47 18.02 -11.79 -3.18
C ARG A 47 17.09 -10.59 -3.17
N SER A 48 16.21 -10.52 -4.13
CA SER A 48 15.08 -9.61 -4.12
C SER A 48 13.79 -10.41 -3.97
N VAL A 49 12.87 -9.86 -3.18
CA VAL A 49 11.46 -10.21 -3.23
C VAL A 49 10.84 -9.33 -4.31
N ILE A 50 10.29 -9.95 -5.35
CA ILE A 50 9.55 -9.25 -6.39
C ILE A 50 8.09 -9.64 -6.20
N GLU A 51 7.25 -8.66 -5.92
CA GLU A 51 5.82 -8.83 -5.73
C GLU A 51 5.06 -8.26 -6.93
N PHE A 52 4.07 -9.00 -7.40
CA PHE A 52 3.24 -8.64 -8.53
C PHE A 52 1.77 -8.63 -8.13
N ASP A 53 1.03 -7.65 -8.63
CA ASP A 53 -0.43 -7.66 -8.68
C ASP A 53 -0.85 -8.25 -10.05
N THR A 54 -1.69 -9.28 -10.01
CA THR A 54 -1.93 -10.17 -11.16
C THR A 54 -3.41 -10.33 -11.47
N VAL A 55 -3.69 -10.54 -12.76
CA VAL A 55 -4.97 -11.02 -13.28
C VAL A 55 -4.69 -12.15 -14.28
N THR A 56 -5.60 -13.12 -14.42
CA THR A 56 -5.45 -14.19 -15.41
C THR A 56 -5.27 -13.62 -16.82
N ALA A 57 -4.36 -14.22 -17.59
CA ALA A 57 -4.15 -13.89 -18.99
C ALA A 57 -5.02 -14.75 -19.92
N ASP A 58 -5.60 -15.84 -19.42
CA ASP A 58 -6.43 -16.77 -20.20
C ASP A 58 -7.69 -16.09 -20.77
N ALA A 59 -8.14 -15.01 -20.13
CA ALA A 59 -9.28 -14.20 -20.55
C ALA A 59 -8.95 -13.14 -21.63
N GLY A 60 -7.66 -12.93 -21.93
CA GLY A 60 -7.21 -11.88 -22.85
C GLY A 60 -7.79 -10.50 -22.48
N ASP A 61 -8.42 -9.83 -23.44
CA ASP A 61 -9.04 -8.52 -23.24
C ASP A 61 -10.22 -8.53 -22.25
N GLN A 62 -10.91 -9.67 -22.06
CA GLN A 62 -12.06 -9.75 -21.14
C GLN A 62 -11.66 -9.50 -19.68
N ALA A 63 -10.40 -9.75 -19.32
CA ALA A 63 -9.87 -9.40 -18.01
C ALA A 63 -10.06 -7.90 -17.68
N ALA A 64 -10.07 -7.03 -18.68
CA ALA A 64 -10.34 -5.61 -18.48
C ALA A 64 -11.76 -5.35 -17.97
N ASP A 65 -12.75 -6.12 -18.40
CA ASP A 65 -14.14 -5.98 -17.95
C ASP A 65 -14.33 -6.57 -16.54
N TRP A 66 -13.56 -7.60 -16.18
CA TRP A 66 -13.53 -8.14 -14.82
C TRP A 66 -12.90 -7.15 -13.82
N ILE A 67 -11.87 -6.42 -14.25
CA ILE A 67 -11.30 -5.31 -13.46
C ILE A 67 -12.34 -4.20 -13.25
N LYS A 68 -13.10 -3.83 -14.30
CA LYS A 68 -14.10 -2.74 -14.22
C LYS A 68 -15.29 -3.10 -13.34
N SER A 69 -15.88 -4.27 -13.55
CA SER A 69 -17.13 -4.68 -12.90
C SER A 69 -16.98 -4.89 -11.39
N ALA A 70 -15.75 -5.16 -10.94
CA ALA A 70 -15.44 -5.55 -9.58
C ALA A 70 -16.26 -6.74 -9.06
N ALA A 71 -16.76 -7.58 -9.98
CA ALA A 71 -17.74 -8.62 -9.68
C ALA A 71 -17.10 -9.82 -8.92
N PRO A 72 -17.67 -10.27 -7.78
CA PRO A 72 -17.06 -11.30 -6.91
C PRO A 72 -16.79 -12.65 -7.60
N GLU A 73 -17.57 -13.00 -8.62
CA GLU A 73 -17.40 -14.24 -9.39
C GLU A 73 -16.02 -14.37 -10.06
N HIS A 74 -15.31 -13.26 -10.24
CA HIS A 74 -13.97 -13.21 -10.81
C HIS A 74 -12.87 -13.04 -9.77
N ASP A 75 -13.15 -13.12 -8.45
CA ASP A 75 -12.11 -13.00 -7.39
C ASP A 75 -10.93 -13.95 -7.61
N ALA A 76 -11.22 -15.20 -7.98
CA ALA A 76 -10.20 -16.22 -8.20
C ALA A 76 -9.26 -15.89 -9.38
N ASP A 77 -9.65 -15.00 -10.29
CA ASP A 77 -8.86 -14.57 -11.44
C ASP A 77 -7.77 -13.55 -11.08
N PHE A 78 -7.82 -12.99 -9.88
CA PHE A 78 -6.84 -12.03 -9.37
C PHE A 78 -5.93 -12.67 -8.32
N GLY A 79 -4.75 -12.09 -8.13
CA GLY A 79 -3.85 -12.53 -7.07
C GLY A 79 -2.63 -11.66 -6.86
N LEU A 80 -1.95 -11.90 -5.74
CA LEU A 80 -0.58 -11.45 -5.53
C LEU A 80 0.38 -12.61 -5.78
N LEU A 81 1.36 -12.38 -6.64
CA LEU A 81 2.45 -13.31 -6.88
C LEU A 81 3.71 -12.76 -6.23
N ARG A 82 4.47 -13.63 -5.56
CA ARG A 82 5.75 -13.28 -4.97
C ARG A 82 6.83 -14.23 -5.46
N LEU A 83 7.94 -13.68 -5.92
CA LEU A 83 9.16 -14.39 -6.27
C LEU A 83 10.28 -13.98 -5.33
N THR A 84 11.14 -14.93 -4.96
CA THR A 84 12.37 -14.64 -4.23
C THR A 84 13.55 -15.20 -5.01
N THR A 85 14.34 -14.32 -5.60
CA THR A 85 15.37 -14.68 -6.58
C THR A 85 16.49 -13.65 -6.56
N THR A 86 17.58 -13.87 -7.30
CA THR A 86 18.60 -12.83 -7.51
C THR A 86 18.22 -11.97 -8.71
N PRO A 87 18.62 -10.68 -8.76
CA PRO A 87 18.38 -9.82 -9.93
C PRO A 87 18.86 -10.46 -11.23
N SER A 88 20.08 -11.03 -11.25
CA SER A 88 20.63 -11.69 -12.43
C SER A 88 19.84 -12.92 -12.87
N LYS A 89 19.28 -13.69 -11.93
CA LYS A 89 18.45 -14.85 -12.27
C LYS A 89 17.10 -14.40 -12.83
N PHE A 90 16.52 -13.32 -12.29
CA PHE A 90 15.29 -12.75 -12.84
C PHE A 90 15.49 -12.14 -14.22
N ALA A 91 16.58 -11.40 -14.43
CA ALA A 91 16.94 -10.84 -15.73
C ALA A 91 16.97 -11.92 -16.82
N LYS A 92 17.73 -13.01 -16.60
CA LYS A 92 17.82 -14.13 -17.55
C LYS A 92 16.47 -14.79 -17.84
N PHE A 93 15.63 -14.92 -16.81
CA PHE A 93 14.30 -15.52 -16.95
C PHE A 93 13.34 -14.62 -17.72
N ALA A 94 13.52 -13.30 -17.64
CA ALA A 94 12.64 -12.30 -18.21
C ALA A 94 13.25 -11.62 -19.44
N ASN A 95 13.86 -12.41 -20.34
CA ASN A 95 14.47 -11.96 -21.60
C ASN A 95 15.62 -10.94 -21.41
N ASP A 96 16.54 -11.23 -20.48
CA ASP A 96 17.75 -10.44 -20.18
C ASP A 96 17.50 -8.97 -19.80
N ILE A 97 16.37 -8.68 -19.16
CA ILE A 97 16.08 -7.33 -18.65
C ILE A 97 16.90 -7.06 -17.39
N VAL A 98 17.87 -6.15 -17.52
CA VAL A 98 18.89 -5.89 -16.49
C VAL A 98 18.39 -5.02 -15.32
N ASP A 99 17.22 -4.37 -15.44
CA ASP A 99 16.73 -3.43 -14.42
C ASP A 99 15.21 -3.47 -14.29
N VAL A 100 14.71 -4.46 -13.55
CA VAL A 100 13.26 -4.61 -13.34
C VAL A 100 12.80 -3.62 -12.28
N GLN A 101 11.72 -2.90 -12.59
CA GLN A 101 11.24 -1.78 -11.80
C GLN A 101 9.75 -1.96 -11.47
N PRO A 102 9.29 -1.42 -10.33
CA PRO A 102 7.86 -1.26 -10.08
C PRO A 102 7.15 -0.61 -11.26
N GLY A 103 5.98 -1.16 -11.63
CA GLY A 103 5.21 -0.73 -12.79
C GLY A 103 5.42 -1.57 -14.06
N PHE A 104 6.51 -2.34 -14.15
CA PHE A 104 6.72 -3.25 -15.27
C PHE A 104 5.68 -4.39 -15.27
N TRP A 105 5.23 -4.76 -16.46
CA TRP A 105 4.31 -5.86 -16.74
C TRP A 105 5.00 -7.08 -17.32
N PHE A 106 4.54 -8.26 -16.93
CA PHE A 106 5.01 -9.54 -17.43
C PHE A 106 3.84 -10.46 -17.74
N HIS A 107 4.02 -11.30 -18.75
CA HIS A 107 3.21 -12.48 -18.97
C HIS A 107 3.95 -13.65 -18.31
N LEU A 108 3.33 -14.26 -17.29
CA LEU A 108 3.94 -15.31 -16.49
C LEU A 108 3.12 -16.58 -16.55
N GLU A 109 3.79 -17.73 -16.66
CA GLU A 109 3.17 -19.06 -16.63
C GLU A 109 3.35 -19.69 -15.25
N LEU A 110 2.24 -19.95 -14.56
CA LEU A 110 2.20 -20.51 -13.22
C LEU A 110 2.00 -22.02 -13.28
N ASN A 111 2.81 -22.77 -12.53
CA ASN A 111 2.73 -24.22 -12.46
C ASN A 111 2.71 -24.73 -11.01
N PRO A 112 1.72 -25.55 -10.61
CA PRO A 112 1.61 -26.08 -9.25
C PRO A 112 2.67 -27.14 -8.90
N ASN A 113 3.29 -27.78 -9.90
CA ASN A 113 4.33 -28.77 -9.69
C ASN A 113 5.60 -28.10 -9.12
N GLN A 114 5.80 -28.23 -7.81
CA GLN A 114 6.96 -27.66 -7.12
C GLN A 114 8.30 -28.25 -7.60
N SER A 115 8.29 -29.38 -8.31
CA SER A 115 9.48 -30.00 -8.93
C SER A 115 9.77 -29.50 -10.34
N ALA A 116 8.86 -28.75 -10.97
CA ALA A 116 9.09 -28.18 -12.29
C ALA A 116 10.29 -27.23 -12.30
N GLU A 117 10.98 -27.17 -13.45
CA GLU A 117 12.03 -26.19 -13.68
C GLU A 117 11.44 -24.78 -13.75
N GLY A 118 12.01 -23.84 -13.00
CA GLY A 118 11.50 -22.47 -12.91
C GLY A 118 11.78 -21.80 -11.58
N MET A 119 11.22 -20.60 -11.42
CA MET A 119 11.36 -19.81 -10.19
C MET A 119 10.40 -20.28 -9.12
N ARG A 120 10.88 -20.36 -7.87
CA ARG A 120 9.99 -20.61 -6.73
C ARG A 120 9.08 -19.41 -6.53
N ALA A 121 7.79 -19.71 -6.36
CA ALA A 121 6.76 -18.71 -6.27
C ALA A 121 5.79 -18.99 -5.14
N TRP A 122 5.25 -17.90 -4.61
CA TRP A 122 4.12 -17.91 -3.70
C TRP A 122 2.98 -17.14 -4.33
N PHE A 123 1.79 -17.72 -4.33
CA PHE A 123 0.61 -17.10 -4.92
C PHE A 123 -0.48 -16.94 -3.88
N ALA A 124 -1.01 -15.73 -3.71
CA ALA A 124 -2.15 -15.43 -2.87
C ALA A 124 -3.32 -15.04 -3.78
N GLY A 125 -4.27 -15.95 -3.98
CA GLY A 125 -5.48 -15.69 -4.76
C GLY A 125 -6.40 -14.70 -4.03
N SER A 126 -7.10 -13.86 -4.79
CA SER A 126 -8.07 -12.93 -4.19
C SER A 126 -9.30 -13.68 -3.67
N THR A 127 -9.89 -13.13 -2.62
CA THR A 127 -11.15 -13.59 -2.04
C THR A 127 -11.98 -12.36 -1.67
N PRO A 128 -13.26 -12.51 -1.29
CA PRO A 128 -14.05 -11.38 -0.80
C PRO A 128 -13.43 -10.67 0.41
N LEU A 129 -12.58 -11.37 1.18
CA LEU A 129 -11.84 -10.86 2.33
C LEU A 129 -10.41 -10.39 1.99
N GLY A 130 -10.06 -10.36 0.70
CA GLY A 130 -8.73 -9.99 0.21
C GLY A 130 -7.79 -11.20 0.12
N PHE A 131 -6.50 -10.96 0.37
CA PHE A 131 -5.44 -11.97 0.29
C PHE A 131 -5.14 -12.56 1.65
N THR A 132 -5.87 -13.63 1.99
CA THR A 132 -5.83 -14.27 3.31
C THR A 132 -5.14 -15.63 3.29
N ALA A 133 -4.80 -16.19 2.13
CA ALA A 133 -4.07 -17.46 2.05
C ALA A 133 -3.04 -17.38 0.94
N PHE A 134 -1.99 -18.20 1.04
CA PHE A 134 -1.08 -18.39 -0.09
C PHE A 134 -0.76 -19.86 -0.30
N SER A 135 -0.32 -20.15 -1.51
CA SER A 135 0.14 -21.47 -1.96
C SER A 135 1.54 -21.35 -2.54
N LYS A 136 2.21 -22.50 -2.77
CA LYS A 136 3.57 -22.55 -3.32
C LYS A 136 3.57 -23.30 -4.64
N GLY A 137 4.36 -22.81 -5.59
CA GLY A 137 4.51 -23.41 -6.91
C GLY A 137 5.71 -22.85 -7.64
N ARG A 138 5.63 -22.87 -8.97
CA ARG A 138 6.67 -22.39 -9.87
C ARG A 138 6.13 -21.34 -10.83
N VAL A 139 6.98 -20.38 -11.20
CA VAL A 139 6.84 -19.68 -12.47
C VAL A 139 7.82 -20.31 -13.44
N VAL A 140 7.29 -20.92 -14.49
CA VAL A 140 8.08 -21.74 -15.43
C VAL A 140 8.48 -20.95 -16.67
N LYS A 141 7.73 -19.90 -17.00
CA LYS A 141 8.01 -18.98 -18.12
C LYS A 141 7.65 -17.54 -17.76
N GLY A 142 8.44 -16.58 -18.25
CA GLY A 142 8.16 -15.16 -18.06
C GLY A 142 8.62 -14.31 -19.23
N GLU A 143 7.75 -13.44 -19.72
CA GLU A 143 8.02 -12.54 -20.83
C GLU A 143 7.62 -11.12 -20.45
N ARG A 144 8.47 -10.12 -20.71
CA ARG A 144 8.12 -8.71 -20.48
C ARG A 144 7.09 -8.25 -21.48
N LEU A 145 6.08 -7.55 -20.97
CA LEU A 145 5.03 -6.93 -21.76
C LEU A 145 5.24 -5.44 -21.90
N VAL A 146 5.43 -4.92 -23.11
CA VAL A 146 5.45 -3.46 -23.30
C VAL A 146 4.05 -2.90 -23.09
N SER A 147 3.96 -1.81 -22.34
CA SER A 147 2.70 -1.14 -22.02
C SER A 147 2.80 0.35 -22.29
N SER A 148 1.70 0.96 -22.74
CA SER A 148 1.61 2.43 -22.95
C SER A 148 1.69 3.23 -21.65
N ILE A 149 1.65 2.54 -20.50
CA ILE A 149 1.75 3.08 -19.15
C ILE A 149 3.06 2.68 -18.46
N ASP A 150 4.00 2.08 -19.20
CA ASP A 150 5.30 1.76 -18.65
C ASP A 150 6.03 3.03 -18.18
N PRO A 151 6.82 2.95 -17.08
CA PRO A 151 7.79 3.98 -16.77
C PRO A 151 8.71 4.23 -17.98
N ALA A 152 9.06 5.48 -18.27
CA ALA A 152 9.93 5.80 -19.39
C ALA A 152 11.20 4.94 -19.34
N PRO A 153 11.60 4.26 -20.43
CA PRO A 153 12.79 3.43 -20.42
C PRO A 153 14.02 4.31 -20.18
N ARG A 154 14.99 3.83 -19.39
CA ARG A 154 16.34 4.41 -19.42
C ARG A 154 16.92 4.19 -20.82
N PRO A 155 17.66 5.16 -21.40
CA PRO A 155 18.20 5.00 -22.74
C PRO A 155 19.05 3.73 -22.84
N ALA A 156 18.64 2.81 -23.71
CA ALA A 156 19.39 1.59 -23.98
C ALA A 156 20.64 1.90 -24.81
N SER A 157 21.69 1.11 -24.62
CA SER A 157 22.87 1.14 -25.49
C SER A 157 22.49 0.78 -26.94
N LEU A 158 23.00 1.57 -27.88
CA LEU A 158 22.82 1.42 -29.34
C LEU A 158 23.41 0.08 -29.81
N GLY A 159 22.64 -1.01 -29.78
CA GLY A 159 23.13 -2.31 -30.25
C GLY A 159 22.26 -3.53 -29.98
N ALA A 160 21.19 -3.45 -29.19
CA ALA A 160 20.30 -4.60 -28.98
C ALA A 160 19.36 -4.79 -30.18
N ALA A 161 19.45 -5.94 -30.85
CA ALA A 161 18.47 -6.36 -31.84
C ALA A 161 17.09 -6.47 -31.18
N SER A 162 16.07 -5.78 -31.71
CA SER A 162 14.72 -5.78 -31.15
C SER A 162 14.01 -7.09 -31.48
N VAL A 163 13.84 -7.96 -30.49
CA VAL A 163 12.83 -9.01 -30.52
C VAL A 163 11.45 -8.32 -30.52
N PRO A 164 10.44 -8.78 -31.29
CA PRO A 164 9.09 -8.23 -31.20
C PRO A 164 8.62 -8.31 -29.74
N ALA A 165 8.43 -7.15 -29.12
CA ALA A 165 7.99 -7.10 -27.74
C ALA A 165 6.52 -7.49 -27.66
N LEU A 166 6.19 -8.48 -26.82
CA LEU A 166 4.80 -8.79 -26.52
C LEU A 166 4.14 -7.57 -25.86
N ALA A 167 2.96 -7.18 -26.32
CA ALA A 167 2.27 -6.01 -25.79
C ALA A 167 1.26 -6.42 -24.71
N LEU A 168 1.15 -5.63 -23.64
CA LEU A 168 0.03 -5.75 -22.71
C LEU A 168 -1.26 -5.38 -23.47
N PRO A 169 -2.37 -6.12 -23.31
CA PRO A 169 -3.64 -5.73 -23.89
C PRO A 169 -4.02 -4.30 -23.48
N SER A 170 -4.31 -3.45 -24.48
CA SER A 170 -4.50 -2.01 -24.27
C SER A 170 -5.69 -1.70 -23.35
N ALA A 171 -6.73 -2.54 -23.37
CA ALA A 171 -7.88 -2.44 -22.49
C ALA A 171 -7.47 -2.63 -21.02
N ILE A 172 -6.56 -3.57 -20.72
CA ILE A 172 -6.03 -3.81 -19.38
C ILE A 172 -5.21 -2.60 -18.92
N ALA A 173 -4.32 -2.07 -19.78
CA ALA A 173 -3.55 -0.87 -19.48
C ALA A 173 -4.45 0.33 -19.13
N ALA A 174 -5.53 0.52 -19.89
CA ALA A 174 -6.46 1.62 -19.71
C ALA A 174 -7.24 1.53 -18.39
N VAL A 175 -7.73 0.34 -18.01
CA VAL A 175 -8.49 0.17 -16.76
C VAL A 175 -7.64 0.28 -15.50
N CYS A 176 -6.32 0.04 -15.62
CA CYS A 176 -5.35 0.18 -14.53
C CYS A 176 -4.94 1.64 -14.23
N ARG A 177 -5.40 2.62 -15.02
CA ARG A 177 -5.32 4.03 -14.62
C ARG A 177 -6.40 4.34 -13.58
N ILE A 178 -6.17 5.33 -12.71
CA ILE A 178 -7.19 5.76 -11.75
C ILE A 178 -8.47 6.20 -12.49
N PRO A 179 -9.66 5.70 -12.11
CA PRO A 179 -10.94 6.23 -12.58
C PRO A 179 -11.13 7.65 -12.04
N GLN A 180 -10.76 8.67 -12.81
CA GLN A 180 -11.05 10.04 -12.42
C GLN A 180 -12.57 10.30 -12.50
N ARG A 181 -13.23 10.40 -11.34
CA ARG A 181 -14.64 10.82 -11.25
C ARG A 181 -14.84 12.11 -10.44
N LEU A 182 -14.08 12.31 -9.37
CA LEU A 182 -14.15 13.51 -8.53
C LEU A 182 -12.75 14.13 -8.39
N SER A 183 -12.65 15.44 -8.56
CA SER A 183 -11.38 16.17 -8.67
C SER A 183 -10.81 16.56 -7.31
N ARG A 184 -9.59 17.14 -7.32
CA ARG A 184 -8.96 17.73 -6.14
C ARG A 184 -9.84 18.78 -5.45
N LEU A 185 -10.62 19.57 -6.19
CA LEU A 185 -11.54 20.55 -5.60
C LEU A 185 -12.60 19.84 -4.74
N SER A 186 -13.17 18.74 -5.25
CA SER A 186 -14.10 17.93 -4.47
C SER A 186 -13.45 17.24 -3.28
N ALA A 187 -12.16 16.87 -3.38
CA ALA A 187 -11.40 16.35 -2.24
C ALA A 187 -11.19 17.43 -1.16
N GLN A 188 -10.88 18.67 -1.58
CA GLN A 188 -10.77 19.82 -0.69
C GLN A 188 -12.10 20.08 0.04
N ASP A 189 -13.24 20.03 -0.65
CA ASP A 189 -14.57 20.20 -0.04
C ASP A 189 -14.86 19.17 1.06
N VAL A 190 -14.33 17.94 0.92
CA VAL A 190 -14.43 16.90 1.95
C VAL A 190 -13.55 17.27 3.15
N LEU A 191 -12.30 17.64 2.93
CA LEU A 191 -11.32 17.92 3.99
C LEU A 191 -11.62 19.21 4.76
N THR A 192 -12.19 20.24 4.13
CA THR A 192 -12.61 21.48 4.81
C THR A 192 -13.64 21.22 5.92
N ARG A 193 -14.42 20.13 5.81
CA ARG A 193 -15.43 19.74 6.80
C ARG A 193 -14.87 18.85 7.91
N VAL A 194 -13.64 18.37 7.79
CA VAL A 194 -13.01 17.55 8.81
C VAL A 194 -12.56 18.46 9.97
N PRO A 195 -13.03 18.21 11.20
CA PRO A 195 -12.60 18.99 12.35
C PRO A 195 -11.13 18.74 12.67
N GLN A 196 -10.49 19.73 13.30
CA GLN A 196 -9.18 19.56 13.91
C GLN A 196 -9.23 18.48 14.99
N ALA A 197 -8.25 17.57 14.97
CA ALA A 197 -8.16 16.43 15.87
C ALA A 197 -7.53 16.82 17.22
N ASP A 198 -7.79 16.05 18.28
CA ASP A 198 -7.02 16.12 19.54
C ASP A 198 -5.93 15.06 19.64
N LYS A 199 -6.06 13.94 18.91
CA LYS A 199 -5.13 12.80 18.99
C LYS A 199 -4.93 12.13 17.64
N VAL A 200 -3.78 11.48 17.48
CA VAL A 200 -3.51 10.54 16.40
C VAL A 200 -3.37 9.13 16.97
N LEU A 201 -4.21 8.20 16.52
CA LEU A 201 -4.17 6.79 16.89
C LEU A 201 -3.58 5.98 15.73
N VAL A 202 -2.44 5.34 15.96
CA VAL A 202 -1.84 4.36 15.05
C VAL A 202 -2.29 2.97 15.48
N HIS A 203 -3.09 2.30 14.65
CA HIS A 203 -3.62 0.98 14.95
C HIS A 203 -2.53 -0.08 14.80
N ASP A 204 -2.44 -1.01 15.75
CA ASP A 204 -1.71 -2.26 15.53
C ASP A 204 -2.53 -3.10 14.56
N VAL A 205 -2.10 -3.17 13.31
CA VAL A 205 -2.67 -4.07 12.29
C VAL A 205 -1.71 -5.19 11.89
N GLY A 206 -0.48 -5.17 12.40
CA GLY A 206 0.63 -5.97 11.90
C GLY A 206 1.45 -5.23 10.84
N GLN A 207 1.89 -5.93 9.79
CA GLN A 207 2.56 -5.29 8.64
C GLN A 207 1.54 -4.52 7.78
N GLY A 208 1.35 -3.25 8.09
CA GLY A 208 0.49 -2.33 7.35
C GLY A 208 0.35 -0.97 8.04
N SER A 209 -0.23 -0.01 7.33
CA SER A 209 -0.42 1.36 7.80
C SER A 209 -1.89 1.61 8.05
N PHE A 210 -2.29 1.92 9.28
CA PHE A 210 -3.65 2.37 9.56
C PHE A 210 -3.60 3.37 10.70
N THR A 211 -3.79 4.65 10.38
CA THR A 211 -3.84 5.74 11.33
C THR A 211 -5.21 6.39 11.35
N THR A 212 -5.68 6.80 12.52
CA THR A 212 -6.94 7.50 12.72
C THR A 212 -6.72 8.77 13.51
N LEU A 213 -7.20 9.89 12.99
CA LEU A 213 -7.30 11.14 13.71
C LEU A 213 -8.60 11.15 14.49
N LEU A 214 -8.52 11.49 15.78
CA LEU A 214 -9.64 11.48 16.70
C LEU A 214 -10.02 12.91 17.11
N ARG A 215 -11.32 13.17 17.17
CA ARG A 215 -11.93 14.34 17.79
C ARG A 215 -12.87 13.89 18.91
N GLU A 216 -12.57 14.25 20.15
CA GLU A 216 -13.34 13.90 21.35
C GLU A 216 -13.59 12.38 21.45
N GLY A 217 -12.56 11.60 21.11
CA GLY A 217 -12.61 10.13 21.11
C GLY A 217 -13.32 9.50 19.90
N ARG A 218 -13.85 10.28 18.96
CA ARG A 218 -14.49 9.78 17.73
C ARG A 218 -13.59 9.97 16.51
N PRO A 219 -13.54 9.01 15.56
CA PRO A 219 -12.80 9.20 14.31
C PRO A 219 -13.30 10.41 13.52
N CYS A 220 -12.38 11.24 13.05
CA CYS A 220 -12.69 12.33 12.12
C CYS A 220 -12.03 12.17 10.75
N LEU A 221 -10.93 11.41 10.66
CA LEU A 221 -10.25 11.06 9.42
C LEU A 221 -9.42 9.78 9.63
N HIS A 222 -9.34 8.92 8.61
CA HIS A 222 -8.36 7.84 8.55
C HIS A 222 -7.27 8.18 7.53
N PHE A 223 -6.02 7.91 7.89
CA PHE A 223 -4.87 8.00 6.99
C PHE A 223 -4.32 6.59 6.81
N ASP A 224 -4.39 6.09 5.59
CA ASP A 224 -4.33 4.68 5.23
C ASP A 224 -5.34 3.80 5.98
N VAL A 225 -5.66 2.65 5.39
CA VAL A 225 -6.47 1.59 5.99
C VAL A 225 -5.90 0.23 5.60
N GLY A 226 -4.64 0.07 5.94
CA GLY A 226 -3.78 -1.06 5.66
C GLY A 226 -4.03 -2.25 6.58
N ALA A 227 -3.71 -3.43 6.04
CA ALA A 227 -3.65 -4.67 6.80
C ALA A 227 -2.65 -5.63 6.13
N PRO A 228 -2.09 -6.61 6.86
CA PRO A 228 -1.20 -7.59 6.29
C PRO A 228 -1.87 -8.40 5.19
N THR A 229 -1.14 -8.64 4.10
CA THR A 229 -1.49 -9.67 3.13
C THR A 229 -1.08 -11.05 3.66
N ALA A 230 -1.49 -12.12 2.99
CA ALA A 230 -1.14 -13.50 3.32
C ALA A 230 0.37 -13.73 3.52
N PHE A 231 1.21 -12.97 2.83
CA PHE A 231 2.67 -13.09 2.95
C PHE A 231 3.24 -12.55 4.26
N ASN A 232 2.49 -11.70 4.98
CA ASN A 232 2.87 -11.14 6.28
C ASN A 232 1.91 -11.54 7.41
N ALA A 233 1.13 -12.60 7.19
CA ALA A 233 0.19 -13.20 8.14
C ALA A 233 0.73 -13.35 9.57
N LYS A 234 1.98 -13.77 9.71
CA LYS A 234 2.62 -14.04 11.02
C LYS A 234 2.73 -12.80 11.91
N GLY A 235 2.79 -11.62 11.32
CA GLY A 235 2.83 -10.35 12.06
C GLY A 235 1.46 -9.77 12.39
N ALA A 236 0.38 -10.37 11.86
CA ALA A 236 -0.98 -9.90 12.13
C ALA A 236 -1.35 -10.07 13.62
N ARG A 237 -2.42 -9.39 14.03
CA ARG A 237 -3.03 -9.65 15.34
C ARG A 237 -3.73 -11.00 15.33
N SER A 238 -3.67 -11.70 16.46
CA SER A 238 -4.50 -12.87 16.71
C SER A 238 -5.94 -12.51 17.08
N VAL A 239 -6.15 -11.27 17.55
CA VAL A 239 -7.44 -10.75 18.00
C VAL A 239 -7.90 -9.64 17.04
N PRO A 240 -9.18 -9.60 16.68
CA PRO A 240 -9.75 -8.52 15.89
C PRO A 240 -9.43 -7.14 16.48
N PHE A 241 -9.30 -6.14 15.62
CA PHE A 241 -9.33 -4.74 16.04
C PHE A 241 -10.62 -4.10 15.53
N THR A 242 -11.23 -3.25 16.36
CA THR A 242 -12.48 -2.57 16.06
C THR A 242 -12.18 -1.12 15.68
N VAL A 243 -12.77 -0.66 14.59
CA VAL A 243 -12.78 0.75 14.20
C VAL A 243 -14.22 1.23 14.37
N ASP A 244 -14.43 2.47 14.83
CA ASP A 244 -15.76 3.07 14.78
C ASP A 244 -16.05 3.50 13.34
N LEU A 245 -17.11 2.91 12.75
CA LEU A 245 -17.34 2.86 11.31
C LEU A 245 -18.47 3.81 10.90
N ASP A 246 -18.18 5.11 10.96
CA ASP A 246 -19.03 6.11 10.34
C ASP A 246 -18.59 6.34 8.89
N ALA A 247 -19.45 5.98 7.92
CA ALA A 247 -19.20 6.20 6.49
C ALA A 247 -18.96 7.67 6.11
N ARG A 248 -19.21 8.62 7.02
CA ARG A 248 -18.86 10.03 6.86
C ARG A 248 -17.39 10.33 7.10
N VAL A 249 -16.65 9.45 7.78
CA VAL A 249 -15.21 9.62 8.07
C VAL A 249 -14.43 9.39 6.78
N PRO A 250 -13.77 10.42 6.22
CA PRO A 250 -12.98 10.26 5.01
C PRO A 250 -11.71 9.47 5.28
N ILE A 251 -11.23 8.81 4.23
CA ILE A 251 -9.97 8.08 4.19
C ILE A 251 -9.05 8.83 3.23
N VAL A 252 -7.85 9.18 3.70
CA VAL A 252 -6.74 9.60 2.83
C VAL A 252 -5.86 8.37 2.63
N LEU A 253 -5.68 7.92 1.40
CA LEU A 253 -4.75 6.86 1.06
C LEU A 253 -3.41 7.49 0.66
N SER A 254 -2.33 7.12 1.31
CA SER A 254 -0.99 7.60 0.97
C SER A 254 -0.56 7.10 -0.41
N HIS A 255 -0.71 5.81 -0.70
CA HIS A 255 -0.38 5.23 -2.01
C HIS A 255 -1.01 3.83 -2.18
N TRP A 256 -0.91 3.28 -3.39
CA TRP A 256 -1.59 2.04 -3.77
C TRP A 256 -0.79 0.75 -3.56
N ASP A 257 -0.05 0.65 -2.44
CA ASP A 257 0.49 -0.63 -1.98
C ASP A 257 -0.51 -1.34 -1.07
N TRP A 258 -0.55 -2.67 -1.17
CA TRP A 258 -1.60 -3.48 -0.54
C TRP A 258 -1.65 -3.30 0.98
N ASP A 259 -0.51 -3.20 1.63
CA ASP A 259 -0.37 -2.96 3.06
C ASP A 259 -0.84 -1.57 3.53
N HIS A 260 -1.34 -0.71 2.63
CA HIS A 260 -1.94 0.60 2.94
C HIS A 260 -3.46 0.68 2.71
N PHE A 261 -4.08 -0.32 2.04
CA PHE A 261 -5.53 -0.33 1.82
C PHE A 261 -6.22 -1.69 2.01
N HIS A 262 -5.47 -2.75 2.27
CA HIS A 262 -6.00 -4.12 2.31
C HIS A 262 -7.09 -4.33 3.39
N ALA A 263 -7.12 -3.54 4.47
CA ALA A 263 -8.17 -3.65 5.47
C ALA A 263 -9.56 -3.36 4.87
N ALA A 264 -9.67 -2.63 3.76
CA ALA A 264 -10.93 -2.39 3.08
C ALA A 264 -11.59 -3.67 2.51
N PHE A 265 -10.85 -4.76 2.36
CA PHE A 265 -11.41 -6.07 1.98
C PHE A 265 -11.95 -6.84 3.18
N GLN A 266 -11.39 -6.58 4.35
CA GLN A 266 -11.77 -7.25 5.59
C GLN A 266 -12.92 -6.47 6.27
N ILE A 267 -12.84 -5.14 6.24
CA ILE A 267 -13.78 -4.20 6.83
C ILE A 267 -14.53 -3.49 5.70
N GLN A 268 -15.61 -4.11 5.23
CA GLN A 268 -16.37 -3.66 4.05
C GLN A 268 -16.97 -2.25 4.21
N SER A 269 -17.25 -1.83 5.45
CA SER A 269 -17.71 -0.47 5.77
C SER A 269 -16.69 0.61 5.42
N LEU A 270 -15.38 0.33 5.38
CA LEU A 270 -14.37 1.27 4.88
C LEU A 270 -14.58 1.60 3.39
N ARG A 271 -15.17 0.69 2.61
CA ARG A 271 -15.55 0.96 1.20
C ARG A 271 -16.77 1.90 1.08
N ARG A 272 -17.42 2.22 2.20
CA ARG A 272 -18.51 3.22 2.28
C ARG A 272 -18.02 4.64 2.54
N CYS A 273 -16.80 4.78 3.05
CA CYS A 273 -16.14 6.07 3.27
C CYS A 273 -15.83 6.78 1.94
N ARG A 274 -15.51 8.08 2.04
CA ARG A 274 -14.96 8.87 0.92
C ARG A 274 -13.45 8.71 0.91
N TRP A 275 -12.89 8.24 -0.19
CA TRP A 275 -11.47 7.97 -0.37
C TRP A 275 -10.80 9.09 -1.17
N ILE A 276 -9.82 9.74 -0.57
CA ILE A 276 -8.94 10.72 -1.21
C ILE A 276 -7.63 10.00 -1.53
N VAL A 277 -7.28 9.92 -2.81
CA VAL A 277 -6.19 9.05 -3.31
C VAL A 277 -5.25 9.80 -4.26
N PRO A 278 -3.97 9.41 -4.37
CA PRO A 278 -3.06 10.00 -5.35
C PRO A 278 -3.40 9.53 -6.78
N ASP A 279 -3.02 10.32 -7.77
CA ASP A 279 -3.11 9.96 -9.19
C ASP A 279 -1.95 9.04 -9.59
N GLN A 280 -2.20 7.73 -9.60
CA GLN A 280 -1.17 6.71 -9.83
C GLN A 280 -1.65 5.63 -10.79
N ILE A 281 -0.68 4.95 -11.41
CA ILE A 281 -0.94 3.74 -12.20
C ILE A 281 -1.02 2.54 -11.26
N LEU A 282 -2.10 1.78 -11.38
CA LEU A 282 -2.46 0.69 -10.47
C LEU A 282 -2.07 -0.68 -11.02
N GLY A 283 -1.98 -1.66 -10.12
CA GLY A 283 -2.10 -3.07 -10.49
C GLY A 283 -3.58 -3.47 -10.69
N PRO A 284 -3.84 -4.64 -11.29
CA PRO A 284 -5.20 -5.05 -11.63
C PRO A 284 -6.13 -5.20 -10.41
N GLY A 285 -5.65 -5.77 -9.30
CA GLY A 285 -6.45 -5.88 -8.08
C GLY A 285 -6.68 -4.54 -7.39
N ALA A 286 -5.66 -3.67 -7.33
CA ALA A 286 -5.82 -2.30 -6.82
C ALA A 286 -6.82 -1.48 -7.69
N ALA A 287 -6.74 -1.62 -9.02
CA ALA A 287 -7.66 -0.98 -9.95
C ALA A 287 -9.11 -1.40 -9.72
N ARG A 288 -9.33 -2.67 -9.40
CA ARG A 288 -10.66 -3.19 -9.09
C ARG A 288 -11.30 -2.49 -7.89
N LEU A 289 -10.55 -2.29 -6.80
CA LEU A 289 -11.03 -1.50 -5.65
C LEU A 289 -11.33 -0.05 -6.07
N ALA A 290 -10.39 0.59 -6.78
CA ALA A 290 -10.56 1.97 -7.23
C ALA A 290 -11.82 2.16 -8.10
N ARG A 291 -12.10 1.23 -9.02
CA ARG A 291 -13.30 1.26 -9.88
C ARG A 291 -14.58 1.12 -9.07
N GLY A 292 -14.63 0.15 -8.15
CA GLY A 292 -15.78 0.00 -7.25
C GLY A 292 -16.05 1.26 -6.41
N LEU A 293 -15.00 1.90 -5.88
CA LEU A 293 -15.12 3.17 -5.16
C LEU A 293 -15.60 4.31 -6.07
N ALA A 294 -15.08 4.40 -7.29
CA ALA A 294 -15.47 5.42 -8.24
C ALA A 294 -16.94 5.26 -8.68
N ASP A 295 -17.38 4.05 -9.00
CA ASP A 295 -18.77 3.78 -9.38
C ASP A 295 -19.75 4.09 -8.25
N ALA A 296 -19.34 3.88 -7.00
CA ALA A 296 -20.07 4.32 -5.82
C ALA A 296 -19.97 5.84 -5.52
N ARG A 297 -19.29 6.63 -6.36
CA ARG A 297 -18.99 8.07 -6.20
C ARG A 297 -18.25 8.40 -4.90
N ARG A 298 -17.34 7.52 -4.50
CA ARG A 298 -16.54 7.62 -3.27
C ARG A 298 -15.05 7.83 -3.52
N LEU A 299 -14.59 7.82 -4.77
CA LEU A 299 -13.18 8.05 -5.11
C LEU A 299 -12.93 9.52 -5.52
N TYR A 300 -12.09 10.20 -4.77
CA TYR A 300 -11.68 11.59 -4.95
C TYR A 300 -10.18 11.61 -5.25
N MET A 301 -9.81 12.10 -6.43
CA MET A 301 -8.42 12.12 -6.84
C MET A 301 -7.75 13.41 -6.36
N TRP A 302 -6.60 13.28 -5.74
CA TRP A 302 -5.73 14.38 -5.37
C TRP A 302 -4.55 14.45 -6.34
N SER A 303 -4.37 15.59 -6.98
CA SER A 303 -3.22 15.88 -7.84
C SER A 303 -2.74 17.31 -7.70
N GLY A 304 -1.43 17.51 -7.76
CA GLY A 304 -0.69 18.75 -7.52
C GLY A 304 -0.27 18.94 -6.06
N GLY A 305 0.34 20.10 -5.76
CA GLY A 305 0.99 20.42 -4.47
C GLY A 305 0.08 20.46 -3.23
N SER A 306 0.58 21.01 -2.12
CA SER A 306 -0.09 20.98 -0.81
C SER A 306 -1.26 21.98 -0.65
N SER A 307 -2.17 21.70 0.30
CA SER A 307 -3.22 22.61 0.76
C SER A 307 -3.50 22.41 2.24
N SER A 308 -3.90 23.49 2.92
CA SER A 308 -4.14 23.53 4.37
C SER A 308 -5.63 23.45 4.70
N PHE A 309 -5.94 22.75 5.78
CA PHE A 309 -7.28 22.55 6.33
C PHE A 309 -7.24 22.60 7.86
N ASN A 310 -8.42 22.59 8.51
CA ASN A 310 -8.51 22.52 9.97
C ASN A 310 -7.80 21.29 10.56
N VAL A 311 -7.88 20.16 9.84
CA VAL A 311 -7.25 18.90 10.24
C VAL A 311 -5.73 18.85 9.95
N GLY A 312 -5.22 19.84 9.20
CA GLY A 312 -3.81 19.95 8.84
C GLY A 312 -3.57 20.13 7.34
N ASP A 313 -2.32 19.92 6.90
CA ASP A 313 -1.91 20.05 5.51
C ASP A 313 -1.90 18.68 4.81
N LEU A 314 -2.47 18.60 3.61
CA LEU A 314 -2.35 17.44 2.71
C LEU A 314 -1.61 17.86 1.45
N GLY A 315 -0.68 17.03 0.96
CA GLY A 315 -0.02 17.27 -0.31
C GLY A 315 0.46 16.01 -1.02
N GLU A 316 0.65 16.13 -2.32
CA GLU A 316 1.28 15.11 -3.16
C GLU A 316 2.80 15.22 -3.06
N CYS A 317 3.47 14.11 -2.77
CA CYS A 317 4.92 14.01 -2.70
C CYS A 317 5.57 14.19 -4.08
N THR A 318 6.82 14.63 -4.09
CA THR A 318 7.55 15.05 -5.30
C THR A 318 8.63 14.06 -5.76
N GLY A 319 8.63 12.86 -5.18
CA GLY A 319 9.59 11.81 -5.46
C GLY A 319 9.28 11.03 -6.73
N LEU A 320 10.00 9.92 -6.92
CA LEU A 320 9.81 9.00 -8.03
C LEU A 320 9.15 7.71 -7.58
N GLY A 321 8.47 7.04 -8.52
CA GLY A 321 7.78 5.78 -8.25
C GLY A 321 6.55 5.96 -7.36
N ARG A 322 5.85 4.86 -7.09
CA ARG A 322 4.56 4.88 -6.40
C ARG A 322 4.65 5.53 -5.01
N ASN A 323 5.69 5.23 -4.26
CA ASN A 323 5.82 5.73 -2.89
C ASN A 323 6.18 7.23 -2.90
N GLY A 324 7.05 7.64 -3.83
CA GLY A 324 7.49 9.03 -3.98
C GLY A 324 6.44 9.97 -4.57
N THR A 325 5.43 9.46 -5.29
CA THR A 325 4.29 10.25 -5.81
C THR A 325 3.00 10.00 -5.01
N GLY A 326 3.11 9.52 -3.77
CA GLY A 326 1.99 9.35 -2.86
C GLY A 326 1.50 10.66 -2.25
N LEU A 327 0.58 10.55 -1.28
CA LEU A 327 0.14 11.65 -0.44
C LEU A 327 0.81 11.57 0.94
N ALA A 328 1.20 12.73 1.46
CA ALA A 328 1.62 12.90 2.85
C ALA A 328 0.75 13.95 3.54
N MET A 329 0.57 13.79 4.85
CA MET A 329 -0.23 14.69 5.68
C MET A 329 0.58 15.19 6.87
N ARG A 330 0.51 16.50 7.13
CA ARG A 330 0.86 17.10 8.41
C ARG A 330 -0.44 17.30 9.17
N ALA A 331 -0.75 16.42 10.11
CA ALA A 331 -1.93 16.57 10.96
C ALA A 331 -1.70 17.69 11.99
N SER A 332 -2.67 18.59 12.13
CA SER A 332 -2.66 19.66 13.13
C SER A 332 -3.58 19.28 14.28
N LEU A 333 -3.06 19.29 15.51
CA LEU A 333 -3.81 18.96 16.72
C LEU A 333 -4.25 20.22 17.48
N LEU A 334 -5.34 20.10 18.26
CA LEU A 334 -5.92 21.21 19.01
C LEU A 334 -4.97 21.85 20.03
N ASP A 335 -4.02 21.08 20.54
CA ASP A 335 -2.99 21.55 21.47
C ASP A 335 -1.82 22.26 20.76
N GLY A 336 -1.92 22.47 19.45
CA GLY A 336 -0.93 23.14 18.62
C GLY A 336 0.16 22.21 18.06
N ARG A 337 0.15 20.92 18.43
CA ARG A 337 1.13 19.95 17.92
C ARG A 337 0.87 19.58 16.46
N SER A 338 1.93 19.20 15.78
CA SER A 338 1.94 18.76 14.39
C SER A 338 2.50 17.34 14.27
N ILE A 339 1.75 16.44 13.62
CA ILE A 339 2.13 15.04 13.46
C ILE A 339 2.30 14.72 11.97
N LEU A 340 3.45 14.17 11.57
CA LEU A 340 3.68 13.73 10.19
C LEU A 340 3.14 12.31 9.94
N LEU A 341 2.34 12.18 8.88
CA LEU A 341 1.86 10.91 8.33
C LEU A 341 2.36 10.81 6.87
N ALA A 342 3.44 10.06 6.65
CA ALA A 342 4.14 10.04 5.36
C ALA A 342 3.77 8.87 4.43
N GLY A 343 3.04 7.87 4.93
CA GLY A 343 2.94 6.58 4.25
C GLY A 343 4.35 6.01 4.03
N ASP A 344 4.66 5.63 2.80
CA ASP A 344 6.00 5.18 2.40
C ASP A 344 6.79 6.22 1.59
N ALA A 345 6.37 7.48 1.58
CA ALA A 345 7.15 8.52 0.92
C ALA A 345 8.50 8.71 1.64
N ASP A 346 9.59 8.77 0.88
CA ASP A 346 10.89 9.19 1.42
C ASP A 346 10.79 10.62 1.93
N TYR A 347 11.46 10.93 3.03
CA TYR A 347 11.31 12.22 3.72
C TYR A 347 11.75 13.43 2.88
N ASN A 348 12.66 13.24 1.92
CA ASN A 348 13.09 14.28 0.99
C ASN A 348 12.07 14.57 -0.12
N SER A 349 11.02 13.75 -0.25
CA SER A 349 9.92 13.93 -1.21
C SER A 349 8.70 14.63 -0.60
N LEU A 350 8.73 14.95 0.70
CA LEU A 350 7.60 15.54 1.40
C LEU A 350 7.23 16.92 0.84
N PRO A 351 5.93 17.24 0.70
CA PRO A 351 5.45 18.46 0.05
C PRO A 351 5.37 19.67 0.99
N PHE A 352 6.17 19.68 2.05
CA PHE A 352 6.05 20.63 3.15
C PHE A 352 7.32 21.47 3.28
N GLY A 353 7.17 22.81 3.38
CA GLY A 353 8.30 23.72 3.51
C GLY A 353 9.07 23.63 4.83
N THR A 354 8.42 23.17 5.90
CA THR A 354 9.03 22.98 7.24
C THR A 354 9.06 21.50 7.59
N LEU A 355 10.25 20.99 7.88
CA LEU A 355 10.49 19.58 8.25
C LEU A 355 10.77 19.44 9.76
N GLN A 356 9.88 20.01 10.55
CA GLN A 356 9.86 19.91 12.01
C GLN A 356 8.47 19.46 12.45
N PHE A 357 8.42 18.47 13.35
CA PHE A 357 7.16 17.89 13.83
C PHE A 357 7.27 17.49 15.31
N ASP A 358 6.14 17.52 16.01
CA ASP A 358 6.00 17.09 17.41
C ASP A 358 5.85 15.57 17.53
N GLY A 359 5.53 14.91 16.42
CA GLY A 359 5.51 13.46 16.29
C GLY A 359 5.49 13.02 14.83
N LEU A 360 5.79 11.75 14.57
CA LEU A 360 5.63 11.16 13.24
C LEU A 360 5.27 9.68 13.29
N VAL A 361 4.65 9.21 12.23
CA VAL A 361 4.60 7.79 11.87
C VAL A 361 5.71 7.53 10.86
N ALA A 362 6.61 6.61 11.18
CA ALA A 362 7.81 6.36 10.38
C ALA A 362 7.45 5.80 9.00
N THR A 363 8.11 6.34 7.97
CA THR A 363 7.98 5.86 6.59
C THR A 363 8.45 4.41 6.42
N HIS A 364 7.95 3.71 5.40
CA HIS A 364 8.31 2.33 5.03
C HIS A 364 8.13 1.32 6.17
N HIS A 365 7.22 1.58 7.11
CA HIS A 365 7.07 0.77 8.33
C HIS A 365 8.38 0.64 9.14
N GLY A 366 9.23 1.68 9.14
CA GLY A 366 10.58 1.63 9.72
C GLY A 366 11.61 0.89 8.85
N GLY A 367 11.33 0.78 7.56
CA GLY A 367 12.20 0.24 6.53
C GLY A 367 13.31 1.20 6.11
N ARG A 368 14.18 0.74 5.21
CA ARG A 368 15.20 1.61 4.59
C ARG A 368 14.51 2.58 3.62
N ALA A 369 14.93 3.83 3.62
CA ALA A 369 14.53 4.77 2.58
C ALA A 369 15.10 4.35 1.21
N HIS A 370 14.40 4.71 0.13
CA HIS A 370 14.87 4.41 -1.22
C HIS A 370 16.01 5.34 -1.67
N SER A 371 16.06 6.55 -1.10
CA SER A 371 17.12 7.53 -1.30
C SER A 371 18.07 7.61 -0.11
N VAL A 372 19.38 7.55 -0.37
CA VAL A 372 20.43 7.79 0.64
C VAL A 372 20.41 9.21 1.21
N PHE A 373 19.71 10.15 0.55
CA PHE A 373 19.55 11.53 1.00
C PHE A 373 18.25 11.75 1.81
N SER A 374 17.44 10.72 2.00
CA SER A 374 16.20 10.80 2.76
C SER A 374 16.49 10.79 4.27
N MET A 375 16.66 11.97 4.85
CA MET A 375 16.83 12.15 6.29
C MET A 375 15.48 12.35 6.98
N PRO A 376 15.22 11.72 8.15
CA PRO A 376 14.02 12.00 8.92
C PRO A 376 13.90 13.49 9.27
N PRO A 377 12.67 14.04 9.30
CA PRO A 377 12.48 15.40 9.76
C PRO A 377 12.90 15.54 11.22
N THR A 378 13.20 16.76 11.64
CA THR A 378 13.69 17.01 13.00
C THR A 378 12.53 17.06 14.02
N PRO A 379 12.70 16.53 15.24
CA PRO A 379 11.68 16.62 16.28
C PRO A 379 11.60 18.01 16.90
N ILE A 380 10.41 18.40 17.36
CA ILE A 380 10.19 19.60 18.19
C ILE A 380 10.17 19.20 19.67
N GLY A 381 11.27 19.48 20.38
CA GLY A 381 11.36 19.20 21.81
C GLY A 381 11.36 17.69 22.13
N ARG A 382 10.63 17.27 23.17
CA ARG A 382 10.51 15.84 23.54
C ARG A 382 9.41 15.17 22.73
N SER A 383 9.73 14.83 21.49
CA SER A 383 8.82 14.19 20.53
C SER A 383 8.94 12.67 20.53
N SER A 384 7.86 11.98 20.12
CA SER A 384 7.85 10.53 19.91
C SER A 384 7.56 10.20 18.45
N TYR A 385 8.09 9.08 17.97
CA TYR A 385 7.71 8.55 16.67
C TYR A 385 7.23 7.12 16.78
N VAL A 386 6.24 6.76 15.97
CA VAL A 386 5.63 5.43 15.93
C VAL A 386 6.10 4.67 14.70
N ILE A 387 6.44 3.39 14.89
CA ILE A 387 6.67 2.44 13.80
C ILE A 387 5.52 1.42 13.80
N SER A 388 4.73 1.43 12.71
CA SER A 388 3.65 0.46 12.50
C SER A 388 4.18 -0.79 11.79
N TYR A 389 4.27 -1.90 12.52
CA TYR A 389 4.65 -3.21 11.99
C TYR A 389 4.17 -4.36 12.90
N GLY A 390 4.25 -5.58 12.38
CA GLY A 390 4.00 -6.82 13.13
C GLY A 390 5.29 -7.53 13.54
N ALA A 391 5.31 -8.14 14.73
CA ALA A 391 6.41 -9.02 15.11
C ALA A 391 6.54 -10.16 14.10
N SER A 392 7.77 -10.57 13.75
CA SER A 392 8.03 -11.62 12.75
C SER A 392 7.51 -11.31 11.33
N ASN A 393 7.38 -10.02 10.96
CA ASN A 393 7.19 -9.62 9.57
C ASN A 393 8.35 -10.12 8.69
N VAL A 394 8.06 -10.40 7.42
CA VAL A 394 9.05 -11.03 6.51
C VAL A 394 10.14 -10.06 6.05
N TYR A 395 9.90 -8.76 6.18
CA TYR A 395 10.83 -7.69 5.80
C TYR A 395 11.85 -7.38 6.89
N ARG A 396 11.70 -7.98 8.08
CA ARG A 396 12.56 -7.75 9.25
C ARG A 396 12.55 -6.29 9.72
N HIS A 397 11.40 -5.63 9.58
CA HIS A 397 11.20 -4.28 10.09
C HIS A 397 11.09 -4.28 11.63
N PRO A 398 11.49 -3.17 12.28
CA PRO A 398 12.23 -2.04 11.71
C PRO A 398 13.68 -2.42 11.41
N HIS A 399 14.30 -1.70 10.48
CA HIS A 399 15.72 -1.83 10.16
C HIS A 399 16.58 -0.96 11.09
N ASP A 400 17.72 -1.48 11.55
CA ASP A 400 18.63 -0.77 12.45
C ASP A 400 19.15 0.55 11.85
N GLU A 401 19.34 0.59 10.53
CA GLU A 401 19.73 1.80 9.80
C GLU A 401 18.66 2.89 9.92
N ALA A 402 17.39 2.53 9.81
CA ALA A 402 16.28 3.48 9.96
C ALA A 402 16.20 4.00 11.40
N LEU A 403 16.37 3.13 12.40
CA LEU A 403 16.40 3.52 13.81
C LEU A 403 17.55 4.49 14.11
N THR A 404 18.73 4.19 13.57
CA THR A 404 19.93 5.03 13.72
C THR A 404 19.73 6.40 13.10
N LEU A 405 19.14 6.48 11.90
CA LEU A 405 18.84 7.77 11.25
C LEU A 405 17.90 8.64 12.10
N HIS A 406 16.84 8.07 12.67
CA HIS A 406 15.92 8.83 13.53
C HIS A 406 16.62 9.29 14.82
N SER A 407 17.41 8.42 15.45
CA SER A 407 18.18 8.77 16.64
C SER A 407 19.19 9.90 16.37
N ASN A 408 19.85 9.88 15.21
CA ASN A 408 20.87 10.86 14.83
C ASN A 408 20.29 12.27 14.63
N VAL A 409 19.04 12.39 14.22
CA VAL A 409 18.36 13.70 14.09
C VAL A 409 17.62 14.12 15.37
N GLY A 410 17.74 13.34 16.45
CA GLY A 410 17.28 13.70 17.79
C GLY A 410 15.96 13.08 18.24
N TRP A 411 15.36 12.15 17.48
CA TRP A 411 14.16 11.47 17.94
C TRP A 411 14.46 10.57 19.15
N ALA A 412 13.60 10.63 20.17
CA ALA A 412 13.62 9.65 21.26
C ALA A 412 13.32 8.24 20.71
N GLY A 413 13.62 7.19 21.49
CA GLY A 413 13.45 5.81 21.06
C GLY A 413 12.07 5.50 20.47
N PRO A 414 11.98 4.58 19.49
CA PRO A 414 10.74 4.32 18.75
C PRO A 414 9.64 3.76 19.66
N VAL A 415 8.42 4.24 19.44
CA VAL A 415 7.21 3.59 19.91
C VAL A 415 6.77 2.58 18.85
N ARG A 416 6.56 1.32 19.22
CA ARG A 416 6.32 0.21 18.26
C ARG A 416 4.93 -0.37 18.46
N THR A 417 4.19 -0.61 17.39
CA THR A 417 2.89 -1.34 17.48
C THR A 417 3.09 -2.81 17.83
N ALA A 418 4.19 -3.42 17.38
CA ALA A 418 4.59 -4.77 17.76
C ALA A 418 5.10 -4.84 19.22
N SER A 419 5.06 -6.03 19.81
CA SER A 419 5.69 -6.29 21.10
C SER A 419 7.21 -6.20 21.00
N PHE A 420 7.85 -5.51 21.93
CA PHE A 420 9.31 -5.34 21.97
C PHE A 420 9.77 -5.06 23.40
N ASP A 421 10.83 -5.73 23.84
CA ASP A 421 11.51 -5.47 25.12
C ASP A 421 10.55 -5.34 26.32
N GLY A 422 9.68 -6.35 26.49
CA GLY A 422 8.66 -6.38 27.55
C GLY A 422 7.45 -5.47 27.32
N ILE A 423 7.47 -4.57 26.33
CA ILE A 423 6.32 -3.75 25.95
C ILE A 423 5.34 -4.59 25.13
N ALA A 424 4.08 -4.64 25.57
CA ALA A 424 3.02 -5.36 24.87
C ALA A 424 2.69 -4.70 23.52
N ARG A 425 2.34 -5.52 22.52
CA ARG A 425 1.81 -5.04 21.24
C ARG A 425 0.50 -4.26 21.44
N GLY A 426 0.16 -3.38 20.51
CA GLY A 426 -1.13 -2.70 20.48
C GLY A 426 -1.07 -1.32 19.83
N ASP A 427 -2.21 -0.65 19.82
CA ASP A 427 -2.36 0.68 19.23
C ASP A 427 -1.50 1.71 19.99
N ARG A 428 -1.09 2.77 19.29
CA ARG A 428 -0.22 3.83 19.82
C ARG A 428 -0.84 5.19 19.59
N VAL A 429 -0.74 6.06 20.59
CA VAL A 429 -1.29 7.43 20.53
C VAL A 429 -0.13 8.41 20.44
N LEU A 430 -0.24 9.36 19.50
CA LEU A 430 0.59 10.54 19.39
C LEU A 430 -0.22 11.78 19.78
#